data_AF-A0AAE0XMA5-F1
#
_entry.id   AF-A0AAE0XMA5-F1
#
_cell.length_a   1.000
_cell.length_b   1.000
_cell.length_c   1.000
_cell.angle_alpha   90.00
_cell.angle_beta   90.00
_cell.angle_gamma   90.00
#
_symmetry.space_group_name_H-M   'P 1'
#
loop_
_entity.id
_entity.type
_entity.pdbx_description
1 polymer ?
#
loop_
_entity_poly.entity_id
_entity_poly.type
_entity_poly.pdbx_seq_one_letter_code
_entity_poly.pdbx_strand_id
1 'polypeptide(L)'
;MSKKRLKCFEITFEITSEDERLSLLDRFNSLPSKNEQGAMLASLLTVEKVKQRRPRDNDGASKLHDHSYTYSVKVTREGNSTTVPVCFNAFISIFGTTKAVVERIRKSLAETGVTAIWNATGTCALSTKKPRWRHQLTGWKNFEGHARNLRRSTLWQWSLTCSKM
;
A
#
# COMPACT_ATOMS: atom_id res chain seq x y z
N MET A 1 -17.44 -25.59 15.66
CA MET A 1 -17.13 -25.00 14.33
C MET A 1 -17.31 -23.48 14.39
N SER A 2 -16.30 -22.70 14.03
CA SER A 2 -16.23 -21.25 14.30
C SER A 2 -17.10 -20.41 13.34
N LYS A 3 -18.33 -20.07 13.76
CA LYS A 3 -19.31 -19.21 13.07
C LYS A 3 -18.93 -17.71 13.03
N LYS A 4 -17.67 -17.34 13.23
CA LYS A 4 -17.25 -15.92 13.29
C LYS A 4 -16.97 -15.28 11.93
N ARG A 5 -16.76 -16.06 10.86
CA ARG A 5 -16.46 -15.54 9.50
C ARG A 5 -17.70 -15.01 8.77
N LEU A 6 -18.88 -15.56 9.06
CA LEU A 6 -20.14 -15.19 8.40
C LEU A 6 -20.67 -13.83 8.85
N LYS A 7 -20.47 -13.47 10.12
CA LYS A 7 -20.98 -12.21 10.69
C LYS A 7 -20.50 -10.97 9.94
N CYS A 8 -19.25 -10.96 9.48
CA CYS A 8 -18.73 -9.80 8.77
C CYS A 8 -19.43 -9.57 7.41
N PHE A 9 -19.81 -10.65 6.72
CA PHE A 9 -20.58 -10.54 5.48
C PHE A 9 -22.01 -10.14 5.78
N GLU A 10 -22.65 -10.83 6.73
CA GLU A 10 -24.02 -10.55 7.15
C GLU A 10 -24.20 -9.08 7.54
N ILE A 11 -23.35 -8.55 8.43
CA ILE A 11 -23.38 -7.13 8.84
C ILE A 11 -23.12 -6.21 7.63
N THR A 12 -22.19 -6.54 6.74
CA THR A 12 -21.91 -5.69 5.58
C THR A 12 -23.10 -5.64 4.62
N PHE A 13 -23.78 -6.76 4.40
CA PHE A 13 -24.90 -6.90 3.46
C PHE A 13 -26.23 -6.47 4.08
N GLU A 14 -26.33 -6.42 5.41
CA GLU A 14 -27.43 -5.76 6.12
C GLU A 14 -27.27 -4.24 6.04
N ILE A 15 -26.04 -3.73 6.19
CA ILE A 15 -25.80 -2.29 6.11
C ILE A 15 -25.86 -1.80 4.65
N THR A 16 -25.37 -2.55 3.67
CA THR A 16 -25.34 -2.14 2.25
C THR A 16 -26.39 -2.87 1.41
N SER A 17 -27.22 -2.12 0.69
CA SER A 17 -28.23 -2.72 -0.18
C SER A 17 -27.61 -3.37 -1.41
N GLU A 18 -28.38 -4.21 -2.11
CA GLU A 18 -27.91 -4.82 -3.37
C GLU A 18 -27.68 -3.77 -4.45
N ASP A 19 -28.59 -2.81 -4.60
CA ASP A 19 -28.46 -1.71 -5.58
C ASP A 19 -27.22 -0.85 -5.32
N GLU A 20 -26.89 -0.60 -4.05
CA GLU A 20 -25.66 0.11 -3.67
C GLU A 20 -24.41 -0.67 -4.09
N ARG A 21 -24.40 -1.98 -3.87
CA ARG A 21 -23.28 -2.85 -4.24
C ARG A 21 -23.11 -2.93 -5.76
N LEU A 22 -24.22 -3.03 -6.50
CA LEU A 22 -24.21 -3.01 -7.97
C LEU A 22 -23.70 -1.66 -8.49
N SER A 23 -24.19 -0.55 -7.94
CA SER A 23 -23.73 0.79 -8.32
C SER A 23 -22.23 0.99 -8.07
N LEU A 24 -21.70 0.45 -6.96
CA LEU A 24 -20.27 0.46 -6.66
C LEU A 24 -19.46 -0.35 -7.67
N LEU A 25 -19.95 -1.54 -8.03
CA LEU A 25 -19.32 -2.43 -9.01
C LEU A 25 -19.36 -1.82 -10.41
N ASP A 26 -20.49 -1.24 -10.82
CA ASP A 26 -20.65 -0.59 -12.12
C ASP A 26 -19.70 0.62 -12.25
N ARG A 27 -19.65 1.45 -11.22
CA ARG A 27 -18.67 2.55 -11.15
C ARG A 27 -17.24 2.03 -11.26
N PHE A 28 -16.91 0.95 -10.57
CA PHE A 28 -15.57 0.36 -10.62
C PHE A 28 -15.23 -0.19 -12.01
N ASN A 29 -16.17 -0.86 -12.66
CA ASN A 29 -16.01 -1.43 -13.99
C ASN A 29 -16.02 -0.37 -15.11
N SER A 30 -16.64 0.79 -14.88
CA SER A 30 -16.60 1.92 -15.81
C SER A 30 -15.21 2.58 -15.91
N LEU A 31 -14.30 2.28 -14.97
CA LEU A 31 -12.95 2.84 -14.99
C LEU A 31 -12.12 2.17 -16.11
N PRO A 32 -11.51 2.96 -17.02
CA PRO A 32 -10.86 2.45 -18.22
C PRO A 32 -9.55 1.69 -17.96
N SER A 33 -8.87 1.95 -16.84
CA SER A 33 -7.54 1.38 -16.56
C SER A 33 -7.45 0.69 -15.21
N LYS A 34 -6.61 -0.35 -15.13
CA LYS A 34 -6.26 -1.02 -13.85
C LYS A 34 -5.65 -0.07 -12.82
N ASN A 35 -5.05 1.04 -13.31
CA ASN A 35 -4.49 2.09 -12.48
C ASN A 35 -5.57 2.91 -11.79
N GLU A 36 -6.59 3.32 -12.53
CA GLU A 36 -7.73 4.03 -11.98
C GLU A 36 -8.54 3.15 -11.03
N GLN A 37 -8.74 1.88 -11.40
CA GLN A 37 -9.33 0.88 -10.50
C GLN A 37 -8.53 0.75 -9.21
N GLY A 38 -7.20 0.63 -9.30
CA GLY A 38 -6.32 0.57 -8.13
C GLY A 38 -6.36 1.85 -7.27
N ALA A 39 -6.44 3.02 -7.92
CA ALA A 39 -6.57 4.31 -7.25
C ALA A 39 -7.91 4.43 -6.51
N MET A 40 -9.00 3.98 -7.12
CA MET A 40 -10.32 3.92 -6.47
C MET A 40 -10.28 3.02 -5.23
N LEU A 41 -9.79 1.77 -5.37
CA LEU A 41 -9.72 0.84 -4.23
C LEU A 41 -8.85 1.36 -3.09
N ALA A 42 -7.77 2.06 -3.40
CA ALA A 42 -6.91 2.65 -2.39
C ALA A 42 -7.55 3.83 -1.66
N SER A 43 -8.35 4.64 -2.36
CA SER A 43 -9.10 5.75 -1.73
C SER A 43 -10.12 5.28 -0.69
N LEU A 44 -10.47 3.99 -0.72
CA LEU A 44 -11.39 3.32 0.17
C LEU A 44 -10.70 2.58 1.32
N LEU A 45 -9.36 2.61 1.35
CA LEU A 45 -8.51 1.91 2.29
C LEU A 45 -7.77 2.93 3.17
N THR A 46 -7.81 2.73 4.48
CA THR A 46 -7.01 3.53 5.43
C THR A 46 -5.92 2.66 6.03
N VAL A 47 -4.70 3.19 6.06
CA VAL A 47 -3.53 2.55 6.67
C VAL A 47 -3.16 3.31 7.93
N GLU A 48 -3.10 2.62 9.06
CA GLU A 48 -2.69 3.19 10.34
C GLU A 48 -1.46 2.45 10.87
N LYS A 49 -0.47 3.18 11.39
CA LYS A 49 0.67 2.57 12.08
C LYS A 49 0.21 2.03 13.44
N VAL A 50 0.66 0.83 13.78
CA VAL A 50 0.36 0.24 15.10
C VAL A 50 1.10 1.05 16.17
N LYS A 51 0.34 1.79 17.00
CA LYS A 51 0.89 2.76 17.97
C LYS A 51 1.55 2.10 19.18
N GLN A 52 0.99 1.00 19.69
CA GLN A 52 1.49 0.30 20.86
C GLN A 52 1.26 -1.20 20.71
N ARG A 53 2.25 -1.99 21.16
CA ARG A 53 2.17 -3.44 21.22
C ARG A 53 2.18 -3.86 22.68
N ARG A 54 1.35 -4.84 23.01
CA ARG A 54 1.53 -5.57 24.27
C ARG A 54 2.74 -6.50 24.06
N PRO A 55 3.81 -6.40 24.86
CA PRO A 55 4.85 -7.42 24.85
C PRO A 55 4.19 -8.74 25.21
N ARG A 56 4.27 -9.72 24.30
CA ARG A 56 3.93 -11.11 24.58
C ARG A 56 5.28 -11.80 24.80
N ASP A 57 5.34 -12.60 25.86
CA ASP A 57 6.56 -13.32 26.25
C ASP A 57 7.19 -14.07 25.08
N ASN A 58 8.52 -14.12 25.14
CA ASN A 58 9.47 -14.80 24.26
C ASN A 58 8.85 -15.63 23.14
N ASP A 59 8.89 -15.11 21.91
CA ASP A 59 9.25 -15.89 20.73
C ASP A 59 9.42 -14.95 19.54
N GLY A 60 10.69 -14.68 19.20
CA GLY A 60 11.12 -13.83 18.08
C GLY A 60 10.80 -14.38 16.68
N ALA A 61 9.78 -15.25 16.55
CA ALA A 61 9.45 -15.98 15.33
C ALA A 61 8.19 -15.48 14.61
N SER A 62 7.36 -14.63 15.24
CA SER A 62 6.14 -14.13 14.59
C SER A 62 6.45 -12.94 13.69
N LYS A 63 6.05 -13.02 12.41
CA LYS A 63 6.06 -11.86 11.49
C LYS A 63 5.03 -10.84 11.98
N LEU A 64 5.50 -9.88 12.77
CA LEU A 64 4.66 -8.83 13.34
C LEU A 64 4.15 -7.89 12.22
N HIS A 65 2.89 -7.48 12.31
CA HIS A 65 2.33 -6.46 11.43
C HIS A 65 2.58 -5.07 12.00
N ASP A 66 3.21 -4.18 11.22
CA ASP A 66 3.50 -2.79 11.62
C ASP A 66 2.34 -1.83 11.32
N HIS A 67 1.37 -2.29 10.53
CA HIS A 67 0.23 -1.50 10.08
C HIS A 67 -1.09 -2.24 10.30
N SER A 68 -2.11 -1.47 10.65
CA SER A 68 -3.51 -1.84 10.64
C SER A 68 -4.17 -1.30 9.38
N TYR A 69 -5.14 -2.04 8.85
CA TYR A 69 -5.83 -1.68 7.61
C TYR A 69 -7.34 -1.74 7.80
N THR A 70 -8.03 -0.65 7.44
CA THR A 70 -9.49 -0.59 7.45
C THR A 70 -10.02 -0.41 6.02
N TYR A 71 -11.20 -0.97 5.75
CA TYR A 71 -11.86 -0.90 4.44
C TYR A 71 -13.20 -0.22 4.62
N SER A 72 -13.55 0.61 3.65
CA SER A 72 -14.84 1.28 3.62
C SER A 72 -15.35 1.38 2.19
N VAL A 73 -16.65 1.59 2.03
CA VAL A 73 -17.27 1.93 0.75
C VAL A 73 -18.04 3.23 0.89
N LYS A 74 -18.11 4.01 -0.19
CA LYS A 74 -18.87 5.26 -0.23
C LYS A 74 -20.16 5.04 -1.01
N VAL A 75 -21.29 5.05 -0.31
CA VAL A 75 -22.62 4.85 -0.90
C VAL A 75 -23.42 6.15 -0.80
N THR A 76 -24.25 6.40 -1.80
CA THR A 76 -25.11 7.59 -1.85
C THR A 76 -26.50 7.20 -1.39
N ARG A 77 -26.95 7.75 -0.26
CA ARG A 77 -28.30 7.55 0.30
C ARG A 77 -29.00 8.88 0.38
N GLU A 78 -30.18 8.99 -0.23
CA GLU A 78 -31.02 10.19 -0.16
C GLU A 78 -30.25 11.48 -0.53
N GLY A 79 -29.36 11.39 -1.53
CA GLY A 79 -28.50 12.49 -1.97
C GLY A 79 -27.24 12.75 -1.13
N ASN A 80 -27.05 12.04 -0.01
CA ASN A 80 -25.88 12.18 0.86
C ASN A 80 -24.88 11.05 0.66
N SER A 81 -23.59 11.39 0.58
CA SER A 81 -22.52 10.38 0.54
C SER A 81 -22.19 9.89 1.96
N THR A 82 -22.45 8.61 2.22
CA THR A 82 -22.13 7.96 3.50
C THR A 82 -20.99 6.97 3.33
N THR A 83 -20.11 6.90 4.34
CA THR A 83 -18.98 5.96 4.35
C THR A 83 -19.32 4.79 5.25
N VAL A 84 -19.37 3.59 4.68
CA VAL A 84 -19.73 2.36 5.39
C VAL A 84 -18.48 1.51 5.60
N PRO A 85 -18.13 1.13 6.84
CA PRO A 85 -17.02 0.23 7.09
C PRO A 85 -17.38 -1.18 6.62
N VAL A 86 -16.45 -1.84 5.93
CA VAL A 86 -16.65 -3.20 5.42
C VAL A 86 -15.49 -4.10 5.82
N CYS A 87 -15.74 -5.40 5.91
CA CYS A 87 -14.66 -6.35 6.10
C CYS A 87 -13.89 -6.57 4.79
N PHE A 88 -12.65 -7.08 4.91
CA PHE A 88 -11.80 -7.34 3.76
C PHE A 88 -12.42 -8.29 2.72
N ASN A 89 -13.08 -9.36 3.17
CA ASN A 89 -13.68 -10.32 2.25
C ASN A 89 -14.90 -9.75 1.53
N ALA A 90 -15.72 -8.94 2.23
CA ALA A 90 -16.84 -8.25 1.61
C ALA A 90 -16.34 -7.21 0.60
N PHE A 91 -15.29 -6.45 0.93
CA PHE A 91 -14.64 -5.52 0.01
C PHE A 91 -14.21 -6.21 -1.29
N ILE A 92 -13.55 -7.37 -1.18
CA ILE A 92 -13.17 -8.20 -2.33
C ILE A 92 -14.41 -8.64 -3.12
N SER A 93 -15.45 -9.10 -2.43
CA SER A 93 -16.66 -9.61 -3.06
C SER A 93 -17.45 -8.53 -3.79
N ILE A 94 -17.50 -7.30 -3.27
CA ILE A 94 -18.24 -6.18 -3.87
C ILE A 94 -17.59 -5.77 -5.19
N PHE A 95 -16.26 -5.63 -5.22
CA PHE A 95 -15.52 -5.18 -6.41
C PHE A 95 -15.07 -6.31 -7.35
N GLY A 96 -15.35 -7.57 -7.01
CA GLY A 96 -14.91 -8.73 -7.80
C GLY A 96 -13.39 -8.82 -7.99
N THR A 97 -12.60 -8.29 -7.05
CA THR A 97 -11.13 -8.22 -7.16
C THR A 97 -10.43 -9.37 -6.46
N THR A 98 -9.15 -9.63 -6.77
CA THR A 98 -8.40 -10.69 -6.08
C THR A 98 -7.70 -10.16 -4.83
N LYS A 99 -7.52 -11.05 -3.84
CA LYS A 99 -6.75 -10.78 -2.62
C LYS A 99 -5.37 -10.16 -2.93
N ALA A 100 -4.70 -10.68 -3.95
CA ALA A 100 -3.37 -10.24 -4.38
C ALA A 100 -3.33 -8.80 -4.89
N VAL A 101 -4.42 -8.27 -5.47
CA VAL A 101 -4.51 -6.87 -5.89
C VAL A 101 -4.57 -5.97 -4.65
N VAL A 102 -5.46 -6.27 -3.72
CA VAL A 102 -5.63 -5.45 -2.51
C VAL A 102 -4.39 -5.52 -1.61
N GLU A 103 -3.73 -6.68 -1.50
CA GLU A 103 -2.48 -6.81 -0.75
C GLU A 103 -1.34 -5.96 -1.32
N ARG A 104 -1.26 -5.82 -2.64
CA ARG A 104 -0.27 -4.92 -3.27
C ARG A 104 -0.57 -3.46 -2.99
N ILE A 105 -1.84 -3.07 -3.04
CA ILE A 105 -2.28 -1.72 -2.67
C ILE A 105 -1.90 -1.42 -1.22
N ARG A 106 -2.18 -2.35 -0.28
CA ARG A 106 -1.79 -2.22 1.14
C ARG A 106 -0.29 -1.97 1.31
N LYS A 107 0.54 -2.78 0.64
CA LYS A 107 2.01 -2.66 0.72
C LYS A 107 2.48 -1.31 0.19
N SER A 108 1.99 -0.93 -1.00
CA SER A 108 2.33 0.36 -1.61
C SER A 108 1.96 1.54 -0.73
N LEU A 109 0.75 1.53 -0.14
CA LEU A 109 0.29 2.59 0.75
C LEU A 109 1.08 2.63 2.07
N ALA A 110 1.44 1.47 2.62
CA ALA A 110 2.25 1.41 3.84
C ALA A 110 3.68 1.94 3.62
N GLU A 111 4.29 1.65 2.46
CA GLU A 111 5.67 2.03 2.15
C GLU A 111 5.80 3.47 1.65
N THR A 112 4.89 3.92 0.77
CA THR A 112 5.02 5.20 0.05
C THR A 112 3.89 6.19 0.31
N GLY A 113 2.78 5.75 0.89
CA GLY A 113 1.56 6.56 0.99
C GLY A 113 0.84 6.78 -0.35
N VAL A 114 1.31 6.16 -1.43
CA VAL A 114 0.75 6.28 -2.79
C VAL A 114 0.41 4.90 -3.34
N THR A 115 -0.54 4.85 -4.26
CA THR A 115 -0.92 3.61 -4.96
C THR A 115 0.14 3.17 -5.96
N ALA A 116 0.31 1.85 -6.07
CA ALA A 116 1.19 1.27 -7.08
C ALA A 116 0.55 1.44 -8.46
N ILE A 117 1.31 1.96 -9.42
CA ILE A 117 0.89 2.08 -10.81
C ILE A 117 1.29 0.79 -11.54
N TRP A 118 0.31 0.18 -12.19
CA TRP A 118 0.52 -0.87 -13.17
C TRP A 118 1.04 -0.26 -14.47
N ASN A 119 2.30 -0.53 -14.79
CA ASN A 119 2.84 -0.19 -16.10
C ASN A 119 2.53 -1.32 -17.09
N ALA A 120 2.38 -0.96 -18.38
CA ALA A 120 1.97 -1.84 -19.48
C ALA A 120 2.84 -3.10 -19.67
N THR A 121 4.03 -3.15 -19.08
CA THR A 121 4.95 -4.30 -19.09
C THR A 121 4.66 -5.35 -18.01
N GLY A 122 3.54 -5.25 -17.28
CA GLY A 122 3.21 -6.18 -16.20
C GLY A 122 4.05 -6.02 -14.93
N THR A 123 4.98 -5.06 -14.92
CA THR A 123 5.81 -4.70 -13.76
C THR A 123 5.20 -3.52 -13.03
N CYS A 124 4.92 -3.68 -11.73
CA CYS A 124 4.52 -2.57 -10.86
C CYS A 124 5.72 -1.64 -10.68
N ALA A 125 5.68 -0.45 -11.27
CA ALA A 125 6.59 0.61 -10.87
C ALA A 125 5.94 1.36 -9.70
N LEU A 126 6.67 1.47 -8.60
CA LEU A 126 6.34 2.44 -7.56
C LEU A 126 6.36 3.83 -8.22
N SER A 127 5.28 4.58 -8.08
CA SER A 127 5.21 5.98 -8.51
C SER A 127 6.17 6.81 -7.66
N THR A 128 7.46 6.78 -7.98
CA THR A 128 8.45 7.63 -7.33
C THR A 128 8.24 9.06 -7.80
N LYS A 129 7.31 9.80 -7.17
CA LYS A 129 7.53 11.25 -7.05
C LYS A 129 8.69 11.42 -6.08
N LYS A 130 9.91 11.38 -6.62
CA LYS A 130 11.15 11.68 -5.90
C LYS A 130 10.95 13.03 -5.18
N PRO A 131 11.19 13.16 -3.87
CA PRO A 131 11.27 14.48 -3.26
C PRO A 131 12.41 15.23 -3.98
N ARG A 132 12.03 16.28 -4.70
CA ARG A 132 12.96 17.22 -5.34
C ARG A 132 13.64 17.99 -4.21
N TRP A 133 14.72 17.44 -3.67
CA TRP A 133 15.68 18.21 -2.86
C TRP A 133 16.27 19.28 -3.78
N ARG A 134 15.69 20.48 -3.69
CA ARG A 134 16.21 21.70 -4.29
C ARG A 134 17.44 22.08 -3.47
N HIS A 135 18.64 21.71 -3.92
CA HIS A 135 19.86 22.33 -3.42
C HIS A 135 19.84 23.80 -3.84
N GLN A 136 19.53 24.70 -2.91
CA GLN A 136 20.01 26.07 -2.99
C GLN A 136 21.47 26.07 -2.55
N LEU A 137 22.35 26.30 -3.52
CA LEU A 137 23.72 26.72 -3.27
C LEU A 137 23.69 28.15 -2.78
N THR A 138 24.18 28.40 -1.57
CA THR A 138 24.95 29.62 -1.25
C THR A 138 25.90 29.35 -0.08
N GLY A 139 27.20 29.39 -0.39
CA GLY A 139 28.26 29.81 0.51
C GLY A 139 28.64 28.85 1.63
N TRP A 140 29.88 28.38 1.61
CA TRP A 140 30.91 28.85 2.54
C TRP A 140 32.28 28.59 1.90
N LYS A 141 33.06 29.67 1.81
CA LYS A 141 34.44 29.70 1.38
C LYS A 141 35.33 29.17 2.50
N ASN A 142 36.50 28.66 2.08
CA ASN A 142 37.74 28.51 2.84
C ASN A 142 37.81 27.33 3.83
N PHE A 143 38.59 26.31 3.48
CA PHE A 143 39.88 26.06 4.13
C PHE A 143 40.68 25.06 3.28
N GLU A 144 41.75 25.55 2.66
CA GLU A 144 42.81 24.73 2.10
C GLU A 144 43.67 24.14 3.22
N GLY A 145 44.16 22.92 2.98
CA GLY A 145 45.45 22.47 3.49
C GLY A 145 45.42 21.54 4.69
N HIS A 146 45.52 20.23 4.43
CA HIS A 146 46.71 19.46 4.82
C HIS A 146 46.67 18.05 4.23
N ALA A 147 47.56 17.81 3.28
CA ALA A 147 47.96 16.48 2.88
C ALA A 147 48.87 15.87 3.95
N ARG A 148 48.63 14.60 4.32
CA ARG A 148 49.68 13.57 4.43
C ARG A 148 49.09 12.19 4.76
N ASN A 149 49.17 11.32 3.75
CA ASN A 149 49.91 10.04 3.79
C ASN A 149 49.47 8.98 4.82
N LEU A 150 48.87 7.89 4.32
CA LEU A 150 49.28 6.52 4.64
C LEU A 150 48.75 5.54 3.57
N ARG A 151 49.66 5.06 2.72
CA ARG A 151 49.49 3.89 1.85
C ARG A 151 49.66 2.62 2.67
N ARG A 152 48.81 1.62 2.41
CA ARG A 152 49.10 0.17 2.21
C ARG A 152 47.78 -0.60 2.38
N SER A 153 47.15 -1.04 1.30
CA SER A 153 47.37 -2.30 0.57
C SER A 153 46.59 -3.47 1.18
N THR A 154 45.55 -3.91 0.46
CA THR A 154 45.14 -5.30 0.13
C THR A 154 43.70 -5.23 -0.38
N LEU A 155 43.47 -5.20 -1.71
CA LEU A 155 43.15 -6.39 -2.51
C LEU A 155 42.14 -7.30 -1.81
N TRP A 156 40.84 -7.16 -2.11
CA TRP A 156 39.91 -8.28 -2.35
C TRP A 156 38.82 -7.79 -3.30
N GLN A 157 38.91 -8.30 -4.52
CA GLN A 157 38.05 -8.06 -5.66
C GLN A 157 37.02 -9.18 -5.67
N TRP A 158 35.73 -8.88 -5.46
CA TRP A 158 34.65 -9.85 -5.70
C TRP A 158 33.70 -9.30 -6.75
N SER A 159 33.91 -9.83 -7.96
CA SER A 159 33.01 -9.74 -9.11
C SER A 159 31.78 -10.62 -8.84
N LEU A 160 30.57 -10.09 -9.05
CA LEU A 160 29.37 -10.91 -9.23
C LEU A 160 28.69 -10.46 -10.53
N THR A 161 28.98 -11.23 -11.57
CA THR A 161 28.21 -11.31 -12.81
C THR A 161 26.84 -11.92 -12.51
N CYS A 162 25.76 -11.25 -12.93
CA CYS A 162 24.42 -11.81 -12.92
C CYS A 162 24.02 -12.09 -14.38
N SER A 163 24.06 -13.36 -14.78
CA SER A 163 23.56 -13.85 -16.06
C SER A 163 22.04 -13.89 -16.09
N LYS A 164 21.48 -13.47 -17.23
CA LYS A 164 20.10 -13.71 -17.65
C LYS A 164 20.00 -15.11 -18.26
N MET A 165 18.94 -15.83 -17.91
CA MET A 165 18.25 -16.82 -18.76
C MET A 165 16.80 -16.38 -18.88
#